data_AF-A0A660RNU8-F1
#
_entry.id   AF-A0A660RNU8-F1
#
_cell.length_a   1.000
_cell.length_b   1.000
_cell.length_c   1.000
_cell.angle_alpha   90.00
_cell.angle_beta   90.00
_cell.angle_gamma   90.00
#
_symmetry.space_group_name_H-M   'P 1'
#
loop_
_entity.id
_entity.type
_entity.pdbx_description
1 polymer ?
#
loop_
_entity_poly.entity_id
_entity_poly.type
_entity_poly.pdbx_seq_one_letter_code
_entity_poly.pdbx_strand_id
1 'polypeptide(L)' 'MACIRKRRGKWVLDYYDQFGKRHWETCSSKKEAEERLAEVLLEIRAGTFSPARGTMLFKD' A
#
# COMPACT_ATOMS: atom_id res chain seq x y z
N MET A 1 7.05 8.49 2.32
CA MET A 1 6.48 9.03 1.06
C MET A 1 5.45 8.02 0.56
N ALA A 2 4.20 8.45 0.34
CA ALA A 2 3.14 7.56 -0.13
C ALA A 2 2.41 8.22 -1.31
N CYS A 3 1.99 7.43 -2.29
CA CYS A 3 1.35 7.91 -3.51
C CYS A 3 0.25 6.96 -3.96
N ILE A 4 -0.89 7.52 -4.38
CA ILE A 4 -1.96 6.80 -5.05
C ILE A 4 -1.93 7.18 -6.52
N ARG A 5 -1.84 6.17 -7.40
CA ARG A 5 -1.75 6.37 -8.84
C ARG A 5 -2.54 5.32 -9.61
N LYS A 6 -3.04 5.68 -10.78
CA LYS A 6 -3.72 4.74 -11.68
C LYS A 6 -2.69 4.05 -12.57
N ARG A 7 -2.65 2.72 -12.61
CA ARG A 7 -1.77 1.90 -13.47
C ARG A 7 -2.59 0.83 -14.17
N ARG A 8 -2.54 0.79 -15.52
CA ARG A 8 -3.26 -0.19 -16.36
C ARG A 8 -4.73 -0.34 -15.96
N GLY A 9 -5.41 0.78 -15.71
CA GLY A 9 -6.83 0.82 -15.32
C GLY A 9 -7.12 0.57 -13.83
N LYS A 10 -6.13 0.11 -13.03
CA LYS A 10 -6.30 -0.16 -11.59
C LYS A 10 -5.72 0.94 -10.72
N TRP A 11 -6.23 1.12 -9.51
CA TRP A 11 -5.64 2.03 -8.53
C TRP A 11 -4.53 1.32 -7.77
N VAL A 12 -3.39 1.98 -7.61
CA VAL A 12 -2.22 1.43 -6.92
C VAL A 12 -1.80 2.40 -5.83
N LEU A 13 -1.78 1.90 -4.61
CA LEU A 13 -1.20 2.52 -3.43
C LEU A 13 0.27 2.09 -3.32
N ASP A 14 1.20 3.07 -3.31
CA ASP A 14 2.65 2.86 -3.20
C ASP A 14 3.17 3.60 -1.97
N TYR A 15 3.76 2.88 -1.03
CA TYR A 15 4.23 3.43 0.24
C TYR A 15 5.45 2.69 0.76
N TYR A 16 6.05 3.26 1.82
CA TYR A 16 7.14 2.64 2.57
C TYR A 16 6.66 2.38 3.99
N ASP A 17 7.02 1.23 4.55
CA ASP A 17 6.72 0.87 5.94
C ASP A 17 7.70 1.49 6.95
N GLN A 18 7.51 1.16 8.24
CA GLN A 18 8.35 1.63 9.33
C GLN A 18 9.80 1.14 9.26
N PHE A 19 10.09 0.11 8.45
CA PHE A 19 11.44 -0.42 8.22
C PHE A 19 12.06 0.10 6.92
N GLY A 20 11.39 1.02 6.21
CA GLY A 20 11.84 1.56 4.94
C GLY A 20 11.66 0.61 3.75
N LYS A 21 10.85 -0.45 3.90
CA LYS A 21 10.54 -1.38 2.80
C LYS A 21 9.36 -0.85 1.99
N ARG A 22 9.49 -0.91 0.66
CA ARG A 22 8.46 -0.46 -0.28
C ARG A 22 7.37 -1.52 -0.46
N HIS A 23 6.11 -1.08 -0.46
CA HIS A 23 4.93 -1.91 -0.67
C HIS A 23 4.02 -1.31 -1.73
N TRP A 24 3.45 -2.17 -2.58
CA TRP A 24 2.44 -1.81 -3.58
C TRP A 24 1.16 -2.62 -3.35
N GLU A 25 0.05 -1.93 -3.19
CA GLU A 25 -1.27 -2.52 -3.07
C GLU A 25 -2.14 -2.08 -4.24
N THR A 26 -2.84 -3.03 -4.85
CA THR A 26 -3.81 -2.72 -5.90
C THR A 26 -5.19 -2.62 -5.27
N CYS A 27 -5.85 -1.48 -5.47
CA CYS A 27 -7.19 -1.21 -4.99
C CYS A 27 -8.16 -1.13 -6.18
N SER A 28 -9.43 -1.44 -5.92
CA SER A 28 -10.50 -1.42 -6.92
C SER A 28 -10.93 0.01 -7.25
N SER A 29 -10.85 0.92 -6.28
CA SER A 29 -11.21 2.33 -6.44
C SER A 29 -10.18 3.29 -5.84
N LYS A 30 -10.27 4.58 -6.22
CA LYS A 30 -9.45 5.64 -5.61
C LYS A 30 -9.76 5.79 -4.13
N LYS A 31 -11.04 5.77 -3.79
CA LYS A 31 -11.54 5.92 -2.41
C LYS A 31 -11.00 4.80 -1.51
N GLU A 32 -11.05 3.56 -1.98
CA GLU A 32 -10.48 2.42 -1.26
C GLU A 32 -8.97 2.57 -1.06
N ALA A 33 -8.24 3.08 -2.06
CA ALA A 33 -6.81 3.36 -1.91
C ALA A 33 -6.52 4.47 -0.88
N GLU A 34 -7.38 5.48 -0.79
CA GLU A 34 -7.28 6.58 0.19
C GLU A 34 -7.59 6.08 1.61
N GLU A 35 -8.64 5.28 1.78
CA GLU A 35 -9.01 4.65 3.04
C GLU A 35 -7.89 3.71 3.52
N ARG A 36 -7.38 2.84 2.65
CA ARG A 36 -6.28 1.94 3.00
C ARG A 36 -4.99 2.69 3.33
N LEU A 37 -4.69 3.78 2.61
CA LEU A 37 -3.55 4.63 2.94
C LEU A 37 -3.67 5.20 4.36
N ALA A 38 -4.87 5.65 4.77
CA ALA A 38 -5.07 6.18 6.11
C ALA A 38 -4.80 5.12 7.19
N GLU A 39 -5.32 3.90 7.01
CA GLU A 39 -5.09 2.77 7.92
C GLU A 39 -3.60 2.41 8.00
N VAL A 40 -2.95 2.19 6.85
CA VAL A 40 -1.53 1.84 6.76
C VAL A 40 -0.66 2.88 7.45
N LEU A 41 -0.95 4.18 7.28
CA LEU A 41 -0.20 5.24 7.94
C LEU A 41 -0.36 5.21 9.47
N LEU A 42 -1.56 4.87 9.98
CA LEU A 42 -1.77 4.69 11.41
C LEU A 42 -0.99 3.48 11.94
N GLU A 43 -1.05 2.35 11.24
CA GLU A 43 -0.31 1.13 11.59
C GLU A 43 1.22 1.36 11.58
N ILE A 44 1.75 2.05 10.56
CA ILE A 44 3.17 2.39 10.44
C ILE A 44 3.61 3.31 11.58
N ARG A 45 2.82 4.36 11.87
CA ARG A 45 3.11 5.28 12.98
C ARG A 45 3.08 4.59 14.33
N ALA A 46 2.18 3.64 14.52
CA ALA A 46 2.11 2.80 15.72
C ALA A 46 3.22 1.74 15.78
N GLY A 47 3.95 1.51 14.68
CA GLY A 47 4.95 0.45 14.57
C GLY A 47 4.35 -0.96 14.46
N THR A 48 3.03 -1.06 14.26
CA THR A 48 2.28 -2.32 14.23
C THR A 48 1.99 -2.81 12.82
N PHE A 49 2.31 -2.02 11.80
CA PHE A 49 2.14 -2.43 10.41
C PHE A 49 2.87 -3.74 10.15
N SER A 50 2.10 -4.72 9.65
CA SER A 50 2.60 -6.02 9.25
C SER A 50 2.02 -6.32 7.88
N PRO A 51 2.86 -6.49 6.84
CA PRO A 51 2.35 -6.86 5.53
C PRO A 51 1.71 -8.24 5.65
N ALA A 52 0.40 -8.33 5.42
CA ALA A 52 -0.30 -9.60 5.38
C ALA A 52 0.44 -10.54 4.40
N ARG A 53 0.80 -11.74 4.88
CA ARG A 53 1.50 -12.75 4.08
C ARG A 53 0.71 -13.02 2.80
N GLY A 54 1.28 -12.67 1.66
CA GLY A 54 0.85 -13.18 0.35
C GLY A 54 0.08 -12.20 -0.51
N THR A 55 0.74 -11.16 -1.00
CA THR A 55 0.50 -10.75 -2.39
C THR A 55 1.76 -11.12 -3.16
N MET A 56 1.63 -12.13 -4.02
CA MET A 56 2.70 -12.59 -4.90
C MET A 56 3.27 -11.38 -5.65
N LEU A 57 4.50 -11.01 -5.31
CA LEU A 57 5.32 -10.20 -6.19
C LEU A 57 5.66 -11.13 -7.37
N PHE A 58 4.89 -11.03 -8.46
CA PHE A 58 5.35 -11.51 -9.75
C PHE A 58 6.68 -10.79 -10.03
N LYS A 59 7.78 -11.55 -9.90
CA LYS A 59 9.08 -11.20 -10.47
C LYS A 59 8.98 -11.55 -11.96
N ASP A 60 9.07 -10.53 -12.82
CA ASP A 60 9.61 -10.72 -14.17
C ASP A 60 11.11 -11.02 -14.08
#